data_AF-A0A9L0RCM8-F1
#
_entry.id   AF-A0A9L0RCM8-F1
#
_cell.length_a   1.000
_cell.length_b   1.000
_cell.length_c   1.000
_cell.angle_alpha   90.00
_cell.angle_beta   90.00
_cell.angle_gamma   90.00
#
_symmetry.space_group_name_H-M   'P 1'
#
loop_
_entity.id
_entity.type
_entity.pdbx_description
1 polymer ?
#
loop_
_entity_poly.entity_id
_entity_poly.type
_entity_poly.pdbx_seq_one_letter_code
_entity_poly.pdbx_strand_id
1 'polypeptide(L)'
;KIARMNQLASVSYSPDFETLKPECLDGLPENMKLFSQFLGKRSWFAWDKITFVDFLTYDILDLHRIFEPECLNAFPNVRDFIT
;
A
#
# COMPACT_ATOMS: atom_id res chain seq x y z
N LYS A 1 -14.72 0.88 -5.30
CA LYS A 1 -13.30 0.94 -5.75
C LYS A 1 -12.50 2.07 -5.07
N ILE A 2 -13.08 3.21 -4.66
CA ILE A 2 -12.37 4.27 -3.91
C ILE A 2 -12.27 3.96 -2.39
N ALA A 3 -13.18 3.15 -1.85
CA ALA A 3 -13.31 2.88 -0.41
C ALA A 3 -12.11 2.20 0.28
N ARG A 4 -11.23 1.48 -0.44
CA ARG A 4 -10.10 0.77 0.19
C ARG A 4 -8.91 1.65 0.54
N MET A 5 -8.68 2.77 -0.16
CA MET A 5 -7.52 3.64 0.13
C MET A 5 -7.63 4.35 1.48
N ASN A 6 -8.85 4.58 1.96
CA ASN A 6 -9.10 5.21 3.27
C ASN A 6 -9.29 4.20 4.40
N GLN A 7 -9.15 2.90 4.16
CA GLN A 7 -9.40 1.89 5.20
C GLN A 7 -8.40 2.02 6.34
N LEU A 8 -7.11 2.22 6.04
CA LEU A 8 -6.06 2.42 7.05
C LEU A 8 -6.37 3.66 7.92
N ALA A 9 -6.74 4.78 7.31
CA ALA A 9 -7.10 6.00 8.05
C ALA A 9 -8.37 5.79 8.89
N SER A 10 -9.40 5.18 8.30
CA SER A 10 -10.67 4.92 8.99
C SER A 10 -10.50 4.00 10.20
N VAL A 11 -9.64 2.97 10.08
CA VAL A 11 -9.33 2.06 11.18
C VAL A 11 -8.50 2.77 12.24
N SER A 12 -7.44 3.47 11.84
CA SER A 12 -6.51 4.17 12.75
C SER A 12 -7.16 5.21 13.65
N TYR A 13 -8.23 5.88 13.17
CA TYR A 13 -8.97 6.88 13.95
C TYR A 13 -10.24 6.32 14.62
N SER A 14 -10.55 5.04 14.45
CA SER A 14 -11.72 4.43 15.08
C SER A 14 -11.48 4.19 16.56
N PRO A 15 -12.48 4.43 17.45
CA PRO A 15 -12.40 3.97 18.84
C PRO A 15 -12.30 2.44 18.95
N ASP A 16 -12.75 1.71 17.93
CA ASP A 16 -12.72 0.25 17.85
C ASP A 16 -11.45 -0.27 17.13
N PHE A 17 -10.35 0.50 17.13
CA PHE A 17 -9.12 0.19 16.41
C PHE A 17 -8.63 -1.25 16.63
N GLU A 18 -8.55 -1.69 17.88
CA GLU A 18 -8.01 -3.02 18.24
C GLU A 18 -8.85 -4.18 17.67
N THR A 19 -10.16 -3.98 17.49
CA THR A 19 -11.06 -5.01 16.95
C THR A 19 -11.08 -5.00 15.42
N LEU A 20 -10.89 -3.83 14.80
CA LEU A 20 -10.90 -3.64 13.35
C LEU A 20 -9.55 -3.89 12.67
N LYS A 21 -8.45 -3.70 13.41
CA LYS A 21 -7.08 -3.87 12.89
C LYS A 21 -6.84 -5.25 12.25
N PRO A 22 -7.24 -6.39 12.85
CA PRO A 22 -7.01 -7.71 12.26
C PRO A 22 -7.63 -7.85 10.87
N GLU A 23 -8.89 -7.42 10.70
CA GLU A 23 -9.57 -7.47 9.40
C GLU A 23 -8.88 -6.58 8.35
N CYS A 24 -8.37 -5.42 8.79
CA CYS A 24 -7.58 -4.54 7.92
C CYS A 24 -6.27 -5.21 7.47
N LEU A 25 -5.59 -5.92 8.37
CA LEU A 25 -4.35 -6.64 8.07
C LEU A 25 -4.61 -7.85 7.16
N ASP A 26 -5.72 -8.57 7.32
CA ASP A 26 -6.08 -9.71 6.48
C ASP A 26 -6.28 -9.30 5.00
N GLY A 27 -6.80 -8.09 4.77
CA GLY A 27 -6.98 -7.54 3.41
C GLY A 27 -5.71 -6.95 2.79
N LEU A 28 -4.67 -6.70 3.59
CA LEU A 28 -3.47 -5.97 3.18
C LEU A 28 -2.65 -6.70 2.11
N PRO A 29 -2.35 -8.02 2.22
CA PRO A 29 -1.55 -8.73 1.21
C PRO A 29 -2.17 -8.69 -0.19
N GLU A 30 -3.49 -8.84 -0.32
CA GLU A 30 -4.15 -8.79 -1.63
C GLU A 30 -4.12 -7.38 -2.22
N ASN A 31 -4.17 -6.33 -1.39
CA ASN A 31 -3.97 -4.95 -1.86
C ASN A 31 -2.53 -4.73 -2.35
N MET A 32 -1.51 -5.18 -1.61
CA MET A 32 -0.10 -5.04 -2.00
C MET A 32 0.22 -5.81 -3.29
N LYS A 33 -0.41 -6.98 -3.46
CA LYS A 33 -0.35 -7.74 -4.71
C LYS A 33 -0.90 -6.99 -5.92
N LEU A 34 -1.99 -6.23 -5.76
CA LEU A 34 -2.53 -5.40 -6.84
C LEU A 34 -1.55 -4.29 -7.25
N PHE A 35 -0.90 -3.63 -6.28
CA PHE A 35 0.16 -2.65 -6.57
C PHE A 35 1.34 -3.30 -7.31
N SER A 36 1.81 -4.46 -6.81
CA SER A 36 2.90 -5.21 -7.42
C SER A 36 2.59 -5.64 -8.86
N GLN A 37 1.39 -6.14 -9.12
CA GLN A 37 0.95 -6.52 -10.46
C GLN A 37 0.85 -5.32 -11.40
N PHE A 38 0.37 -4.19 -10.90
CA PHE A 38 0.22 -2.98 -11.70
C PHE A 38 1.57 -2.35 -12.06
N LEU A 39 2.51 -2.29 -11.10
CA LEU A 39 3.88 -1.82 -11.34
C LEU A 39 4.61 -2.76 -12.30
N GLY A 40 4.45 -4.08 -12.09
CA GLY A 40 5.06 -5.10 -12.92
C GLY A 40 6.58 -4.98 -12.92
N LYS A 41 7.16 -4.76 -14.10
CA LYS A 41 8.62 -4.58 -14.31
C LYS A 41 9.01 -3.11 -14.54
N ARG A 42 8.07 -2.17 -14.43
CA ARG A 42 8.33 -0.75 -14.66
C ARG A 42 9.00 -0.15 -13.42
N SER A 43 9.78 0.91 -13.63
CA SER A 43 10.34 1.68 -12.52
C SER A 43 9.31 2.63 -11.89
N TRP A 44 8.29 3.04 -12.65
CA TRP A 44 7.26 4.00 -12.22
C TRP A 44 5.85 3.47 -12.55
N PHE A 45 4.88 3.87 -11.74
CA PHE A 45 3.46 3.50 -11.92
C PHE A 45 2.87 4.12 -13.19
N ALA A 46 3.38 5.28 -13.62
CA ALA A 46 2.99 5.97 -14.86
C ALA A 46 3.93 5.70 -16.05
N TRP A 47 4.46 4.47 -16.15
CA TRP A 47 5.36 4.00 -17.22
C TRP A 47 6.80 4.50 -17.10
N ASP A 48 7.29 5.25 -18.09
CA ASP A 48 8.73 5.42 -18.32
C ASP A 48 9.33 6.57 -17.53
N LYS A 49 8.50 7.49 -17.05
CA LYS A 49 8.93 8.66 -16.31
C LYS A 49 8.15 8.78 -15.02
N ILE A 50 8.81 9.28 -13.99
CA ILE A 50 8.16 9.67 -12.75
C ILE A 50 7.12 10.75 -13.01
N THR A 51 5.98 10.63 -12.33
CA THR A 51 4.86 11.57 -12.38
C THR A 51 4.33 11.82 -10.97
N PHE A 52 3.39 12.76 -10.83
CA PHE A 52 2.75 13.03 -9.53
C PHE A 52 2.07 11.79 -8.92
N VAL A 53 1.62 10.83 -9.75
CA VAL A 53 0.98 9.59 -9.28
C VAL A 53 1.95 8.73 -8.49
N ASP A 54 3.22 8.74 -8.84
CA ASP A 54 4.26 7.98 -8.14
C ASP A 54 4.45 8.50 -6.71
N PHE A 55 4.39 9.82 -6.50
CA PHE A 55 4.45 10.41 -5.16
C PHE A 55 3.23 10.04 -4.31
N LEU A 56 2.03 10.06 -4.88
CA LEU A 56 0.81 9.61 -4.18
C LEU A 56 0.88 8.12 -3.83
N THR A 57 1.43 7.32 -4.74
CA THR A 57 1.58 5.88 -4.51
C THR A 57 2.64 5.59 -3.46
N TYR A 58 3.76 6.31 -3.49
CA TYR A 58 4.80 6.24 -2.47
C TYR A 58 4.23 6.54 -1.08
N ASP A 59 3.49 7.64 -0.92
CA ASP A 59 2.90 8.04 0.36
C ASP A 59 1.95 6.97 0.92
N ILE A 60 1.07 6.43 0.07
CA ILE A 60 0.16 5.35 0.47
C ILE A 60 0.95 4.10 0.89
N LEU A 61 1.95 3.69 0.12
CA LEU A 61 2.74 2.48 0.41
C LEU A 61 3.59 2.65 1.68
N ASP A 62 4.15 3.83 1.91
CA ASP A 62 4.93 4.13 3.12
C ASP A 62 4.06 4.11 4.37
N LEU A 63 2.83 4.64 4.31
CA LEU A 63 1.85 4.53 5.40
C LEU A 63 1.53 3.07 5.74
N HIS A 64 1.36 2.20 4.75
CA HIS A 64 1.14 0.77 5.00
C HIS A 64 2.37 0.09 5.59
N ARG A 65 3.59 0.48 5.17
CA ARG A 65 4.84 -0.01 5.76
C ARG A 65 5.01 0.43 7.22
N ILE A 66 4.61 1.65 7.56
CA ILE A 66 4.61 2.12 8.96
C ILE A 66 3.60 1.32 9.79
N PHE A 67 2.43 1.02 9.20
CA PHE A 67 1.38 0.26 9.88
C PHE A 67 1.71 -1.22 10.10
N GLU A 68 2.30 -1.86 9.09
CA GLU A 68 2.73 -3.25 9.09
C GLU A 68 4.09 -3.36 8.36
N PRO A 69 5.22 -3.35 9.09
CA PRO A 69 6.57 -3.28 8.52
C PRO A 69 6.89 -4.37 7.49
N GLU A 70 6.29 -5.55 7.62
CA GLU A 70 6.58 -6.69 6.76
C GLU A 70 5.66 -6.81 5.54
N CYS A 71 4.69 -5.89 5.37
CA CYS A 71 3.65 -6.00 4.34
C CYS A 71 4.17 -6.03 2.89
N LEU A 72 5.39 -5.54 2.65
CA LEU A 72 6.03 -5.50 1.33
C LEU A 72 7.05 -6.63 1.10
N ASN A 73 7.34 -7.48 2.10
CA ASN A 73 8.39 -8.51 1.99
C ASN A 73 8.13 -9.52 0.85
N ALA A 74 6.87 -9.79 0.55
CA ALA A 74 6.45 -10.68 -0.53
C ALA A 74 6.50 -10.02 -1.93
N PHE A 75 6.72 -8.71 -2.02
CA PHE A 75 6.58 -7.92 -3.24
C PHE A 75 7.86 -7.10 -3.52
N PRO A 76 8.97 -7.74 -3.95
CA PRO A 76 10.26 -7.09 -4.09
C PRO A 76 10.23 -5.88 -5.03
N ASN A 77 9.46 -5.93 -6.13
CA ASN A 77 9.33 -4.81 -7.05
C ASN A 77 8.68 -3.56 -6.43
N VAL A 78 7.73 -3.75 -5.51
CA VAL A 78 7.10 -2.64 -4.78
C VAL A 78 8.04 -2.13 -3.68
N ARG A 79 8.79 -3.03 -3.04
CA ARG A 79 9.83 -2.62 -2.08
C ARG A 79 10.91 -1.78 -2.73
N ASP A 80 11.42 -2.21 -3.89
CA ASP A 80 12.44 -1.48 -4.67
C ASP A 80 11.92 -0.13 -5.20
N PHE A 81 10.60 0.06 -5.30
CA PHE A 81 10.02 1.38 -5.61
C PHE A 81 10.09 2.35 -4.42
N ILE A 82 10.10 1.83 -3.18
CA ILE A 82 10.14 2.63 -1.95
C ILE A 82 11.59 2.89 -1.49
N THR A 83 12.54 2.02 -1.82
CA THR A 83 13.96 2.08 -1.39
C THR A 83 14.92 2.20 -2.56
#